data_AF-A0A5B7YHG4-F1
#
_entry.id   AF-A0A5B7YHG4-F1
#
_cell.length_a   1.000
_cell.length_b   1.000
_cell.length_c   1.000
_cell.angle_alpha   90.00
_cell.angle_beta   90.00
_cell.angle_gamma   90.00
#
_symmetry.space_group_name_H-M   'P 1'
#
loop_
_entity.id
_entity.type
_entity.pdbx_description
1 polymer ?
#
loop_
_entity_poly.entity_id
_entity_poly.type
_entity_poly.pdbx_seq_one_letter_code
_entity_poly.pdbx_strand_id
1 'polypeptide(L)'
;MSMNTFQQLTDSLSIFAIFTVIALIALVVFELGYRHGRWWQERTPEEKEGPTGMIVGSLLSLMAFLLAITMGMASERFNKRHALVLEEANSIGTTYLRAGFLPEKEALLSRNYIEEYVLLRTGSGEANEVNSRITQSVVLHERLWSTAEQLARRHYDSPILALYIDALNDTIDLHETRVAAGIYSRVPATIVILLLLGSMLTMGMVGYNAGLTRRRSPVTAIVLIGVLAAVITLIIDLDRPQGGFLTVSQQPLIDLQQQIAQSASSSKK
;
A
#
# COMPACT_ATOMS: atom_id res chain seq x y z
N MET A 1 16.79 5.50 13.97
CA MET A 1 16.45 4.81 12.72
C MET A 1 15.56 5.74 11.91
N SER A 2 15.95 6.16 10.70
CA SER A 2 15.11 7.08 9.92
C SER A 2 13.78 6.39 9.58
N MET A 3 12.68 7.13 9.51
CA MET A 3 11.33 6.58 9.24
C MET A 3 11.32 5.72 7.95
N ASN A 4 12.14 6.10 6.97
CA ASN A 4 12.32 5.39 5.69
C ASN A 4 13.06 4.05 5.85
N THR A 5 14.00 3.93 6.79
CA THR A 5 14.74 2.68 7.03
C THR A 5 13.84 1.57 7.57
N PHE A 6 12.85 1.92 8.40
CA PHE A 6 11.88 0.94 8.91
C PHE A 6 11.01 0.36 7.79
N GLN A 7 10.49 1.22 6.91
CA GLN A 7 9.66 0.81 5.77
C GLN A 7 10.46 -0.02 4.75
N GLN A 8 11.71 0.34 4.47
CA GLN A 8 12.60 -0.45 3.60
C GLN A 8 12.86 -1.85 4.18
N LEU A 9 13.10 -1.94 5.48
CA LEU A 9 13.31 -3.22 6.14
C LEU A 9 12.05 -4.08 6.09
N THR A 10 10.87 -3.50 6.37
CA THR A 10 9.62 -4.24 6.24
C THR A 10 9.40 -4.70 4.82
N ASP A 11 9.63 -3.89 3.79
CA ASP A 11 9.38 -4.26 2.40
C ASP A 11 10.31 -5.37 1.89
N SER A 12 11.55 -5.43 2.42
CA SER A 12 12.54 -6.45 2.06
C SER A 12 12.20 -7.88 2.53
N LEU A 13 11.35 -8.00 3.55
CA LEU A 13 11.00 -9.30 4.14
C LEU A 13 9.74 -9.88 3.47
N SER A 14 9.66 -11.20 3.35
CA SER A 14 8.42 -11.85 2.95
C SER A 14 7.34 -11.66 4.03
N ILE A 15 6.07 -11.66 3.63
CA ILE A 15 4.95 -11.50 4.59
C ILE A 15 4.96 -12.62 5.65
N PHE A 16 5.30 -13.85 5.24
CA PHE A 16 5.47 -14.97 6.16
C PHE A 16 6.63 -14.75 7.14
N ALA A 17 7.74 -14.14 6.70
CA ALA A 17 8.85 -13.81 7.59
C ALA A 17 8.42 -12.74 8.61
N ILE A 18 7.68 -11.72 8.19
CA ILE A 18 7.12 -10.71 9.11
C ILE A 18 6.22 -11.36 10.16
N PHE A 19 5.25 -12.17 9.73
CA PHE A 19 4.37 -12.90 10.64
C PHE A 19 5.16 -13.71 11.67
N THR A 20 6.14 -14.48 11.18
CA THR A 20 6.97 -15.35 12.02
C THR A 20 7.78 -14.53 13.03
N VAL A 21 8.40 -13.43 12.60
CA VAL A 21 9.17 -12.55 13.49
C VAL A 21 8.28 -11.92 14.56
N ILE A 22 7.12 -11.39 14.20
CA ILE A 22 6.17 -10.80 15.16
C ILE A 22 5.70 -11.86 16.16
N ALA A 23 5.30 -13.04 15.68
CA ALA A 23 4.85 -14.14 16.54
C ALA A 23 5.94 -14.61 17.50
N LEU A 24 7.18 -14.77 17.02
CA LEU A 24 8.32 -15.17 17.85
C LEU A 24 8.66 -14.12 18.90
N ILE A 25 8.70 -12.84 18.53
CA ILE A 25 8.94 -11.75 19.49
C ILE A 25 7.83 -11.72 20.54
N ALA A 26 6.56 -11.80 20.13
CA ALA A 26 5.42 -11.83 21.04
C ALA A 26 5.48 -13.04 22.00
N LEU A 27 5.89 -14.21 21.51
CA LEU A 27 6.08 -15.42 22.32
C LEU A 27 7.20 -15.25 23.34
N VAL A 28 8.35 -14.69 22.94
CA VAL A 28 9.47 -14.40 23.84
C VAL A 28 9.04 -13.40 24.92
N VAL A 29 8.37 -12.31 24.53
CA VAL A 29 7.90 -11.28 25.48
C VAL A 29 6.86 -11.85 26.44
N PHE A 30 5.93 -12.68 25.96
CA PHE A 30 4.98 -13.40 26.80
C PHE A 30 5.69 -14.32 27.81
N GLU A 31 6.65 -15.13 27.38
CA GLU A 31 7.38 -16.05 28.26
C GLU A 31 8.24 -15.29 29.29
N LEU A 32 8.86 -14.17 28.91
CA LEU A 32 9.55 -13.29 29.85
C LEU A 32 8.60 -12.71 30.89
N GLY A 33 7.43 -12.22 30.46
CA GLY A 33 6.38 -11.78 31.37
C GLY A 33 5.96 -12.88 32.33
N TYR A 34 5.69 -14.09 31.82
CA TYR A 34 5.31 -15.26 32.61
C TYR A 34 6.35 -15.61 33.68
N ARG A 35 7.63 -15.68 33.28
CA ARG A 35 8.73 -15.97 34.22
C ARG A 35 8.86 -14.89 35.28
N HIS A 36 8.74 -13.63 34.89
CA HIS A 36 8.80 -12.51 35.83
C HIS A 36 7.63 -12.54 36.83
N GLY A 37 6.42 -12.81 36.37
CA GLY A 37 5.23 -12.95 37.22
C GLY A 37 5.34 -14.12 38.19
N ARG A 38 5.80 -15.29 37.71
CA ARG A 38 6.03 -16.45 38.57
C ARG A 38 7.08 -16.14 39.66
N TRP A 39 8.21 -15.55 39.26
CA TRP A 39 9.28 -15.18 40.18
C TRP A 39 8.82 -14.18 41.24
N TRP A 40 7.97 -13.21 40.88
CA TRP A 40 7.38 -12.27 41.83
C TRP A 40 6.48 -13.00 42.83
N GLN A 41 5.56 -13.84 42.34
CA GLN A 41 4.64 -14.60 43.19
C GLN A 41 5.33 -15.57 44.14
N GLU A 42 6.48 -16.13 43.76
CA GLU A 42 7.29 -16.98 44.63
C GLU A 42 7.95 -16.21 45.78
N ARG A 43 8.19 -14.91 45.61
CA ARG A 43 8.85 -14.04 46.61
C ARG A 43 7.88 -13.31 47.52
N THR A 44 6.68 -12.99 47.03
CA THR A 44 5.65 -12.31 47.82
C THR A 44 4.32 -13.07 47.81
N PRO A 45 4.28 -14.31 48.36
CA PRO A 45 3.08 -15.14 48.34
C PRO A 45 1.91 -14.59 49.18
N GLU A 46 2.19 -13.70 50.13
CA GLU A 46 1.18 -13.07 51.01
C GLU A 46 0.61 -11.77 50.43
N GLU A 47 1.22 -11.19 49.39
CA GLU A 47 0.66 -10.04 48.69
C GLU A 47 -0.57 -10.46 47.88
N LYS A 48 -1.72 -9.84 48.16
CA LYS A 48 -2.94 -10.06 47.36
C LYS A 48 -2.68 -9.62 45.92
N GLU A 49 -3.06 -10.45 44.96
CA GLU A 49 -2.99 -10.11 43.54
C GLU A 49 -3.64 -8.74 43.30
N GLY A 50 -2.85 -7.77 42.81
CA GLY A 50 -3.40 -6.49 42.33
C GLY A 50 -4.36 -6.72 41.15
N PRO A 51 -5.05 -5.66 40.65
CA PRO A 51 -6.05 -5.76 39.58
C PRO A 51 -5.44 -6.02 38.19
N THR A 52 -4.44 -6.89 38.10
CA THR A 52 -3.65 -7.19 36.89
C THR A 52 -4.52 -7.74 35.76
N GLY A 53 -5.52 -8.58 36.07
CA GLY A 53 -6.48 -9.07 35.07
C GLY A 53 -7.33 -7.95 34.44
N MET A 54 -7.71 -6.94 35.22
CA MET A 54 -8.43 -5.76 34.72
C MET A 54 -7.52 -4.94 33.79
N ILE A 55 -6.26 -4.71 34.18
CA ILE A 55 -5.26 -4.00 33.35
C ILE A 55 -5.03 -4.75 32.03
N VAL A 56 -4.90 -6.08 32.06
CA VAL A 56 -4.78 -6.91 30.85
C VAL A 56 -5.99 -6.72 29.95
N GLY A 57 -7.21 -6.77 30.51
CA GLY A 57 -8.44 -6.52 29.78
C GLY A 57 -8.45 -5.15 29.11
N SER A 58 -8.10 -4.09 29.84
CA SER A 58 -8.02 -2.72 29.31
C SER A 58 -6.97 -2.58 28.20
N LEU A 59 -5.80 -3.19 28.35
CA LEU A 59 -4.74 -3.19 27.32
C LEU A 59 -5.19 -3.93 26.05
N LEU A 60 -5.86 -5.07 26.20
CA LEU A 60 -6.42 -5.81 25.06
C LEU A 60 -7.52 -5.02 24.35
N SER A 61 -8.40 -4.33 25.09
CA SER A 61 -9.41 -3.45 24.50
C SER A 61 -8.78 -2.27 23.75
N LEU A 62 -7.75 -1.64 24.32
CA LEU A 62 -7.02 -0.57 23.66
C LEU A 62 -6.32 -1.08 22.38
N MET A 63 -5.73 -2.28 22.44
CA MET A 63 -5.11 -2.90 21.27
C MET A 63 -6.13 -3.22 20.18
N ALA A 64 -7.29 -3.75 20.53
CA ALA A 64 -8.37 -3.99 19.56
C ALA A 64 -8.78 -2.71 18.83
N PHE A 65 -8.91 -1.60 19.57
CA PHE A 65 -9.21 -0.29 19.01
C PHE A 65 -8.09 0.24 18.08
N LEU A 66 -6.84 0.15 18.53
CA LEU A 66 -5.68 0.60 17.74
C LEU A 66 -5.52 -0.21 16.45
N LEU A 67 -5.74 -1.53 16.50
CA LEU A 67 -5.74 -2.40 15.33
C LEU A 67 -6.86 -2.03 14.37
N ALA A 68 -8.07 -1.78 14.86
CA ALA A 68 -9.21 -1.38 14.03
C ALA A 68 -8.94 -0.07 13.28
N ILE A 69 -8.45 0.96 13.97
CA ILE A 69 -8.09 2.24 13.35
C ILE A 69 -6.99 2.07 12.31
N THR A 70 -5.95 1.30 12.63
CA THR A 70 -4.82 1.13 11.72
C THR A 70 -5.17 0.28 10.50
N MET A 71 -6.00 -0.75 10.67
CA MET A 71 -6.57 -1.52 9.57
C MET A 71 -7.41 -0.64 8.65
N GLY A 72 -8.23 0.26 9.21
CA GLY A 72 -8.99 1.25 8.44
C GLY A 72 -8.08 2.15 7.60
N MET A 73 -7.02 2.70 8.20
CA MET A 73 -6.04 3.53 7.48
C MET A 73 -5.30 2.78 6.36
N ALA A 74 -4.91 1.54 6.60
CA ALA A 74 -4.25 0.70 5.60
C ALA A 74 -5.21 0.35 4.45
N SER A 75 -6.46 0.00 4.77
CA SER A 75 -7.51 -0.29 3.80
C SER A 75 -7.85 0.92 2.93
N GLU A 76 -7.99 2.11 3.51
CA GLU A 76 -8.24 3.34 2.75
C GLU A 76 -7.13 3.64 1.74
N ARG A 77 -5.86 3.50 2.14
CA ARG A 77 -4.70 3.69 1.26
C ARG A 77 -4.66 2.65 0.15
N PHE A 78 -4.94 1.39 0.47
CA PHE A 78 -5.06 0.32 -0.51
C PHE A 78 -6.16 0.63 -1.55
N ASN A 79 -7.36 0.97 -1.09
CA ASN A 79 -8.49 1.31 -1.96
C ASN A 79 -8.21 2.54 -2.82
N LYS A 80 -7.56 3.57 -2.26
CA LYS A 80 -7.15 4.76 -3.02
C LYS A 80 -6.17 4.41 -4.14
N ARG A 81 -5.15 3.59 -3.87
CA ARG A 81 -4.22 3.11 -4.90
C ARG A 81 -4.94 2.29 -5.97
N HIS A 82 -5.92 1.48 -5.58
CA HIS A 82 -6.75 0.71 -6.52
C HIS A 82 -7.62 1.61 -7.41
N ALA A 83 -8.30 2.60 -6.83
CA ALA A 83 -9.11 3.56 -7.56
C ALA A 83 -8.28 4.35 -8.59
N LEU A 84 -7.08 4.81 -8.20
CA LEU A 84 -6.19 5.57 -9.09
C LEU A 84 -5.78 4.80 -10.34
N VAL A 85 -5.66 3.46 -10.30
CA VAL A 85 -5.37 2.66 -11.50
C VAL A 85 -6.52 2.73 -12.50
N LEU A 86 -7.75 2.63 -12.01
CA LEU A 86 -8.95 2.73 -12.85
C LEU A 86 -9.13 4.14 -13.42
N GLU A 87 -8.94 5.16 -12.59
CA GLU A 87 -9.02 6.56 -13.01
C GLU A 87 -7.98 6.89 -14.08
N GLU A 88 -6.72 6.49 -13.87
CA GLU A 88 -5.64 6.66 -14.86
C GLU A 88 -5.97 5.93 -16.17
N ALA A 89 -6.46 4.68 -16.11
CA ALA A 89 -6.86 3.94 -17.31
C ALA A 89 -7.98 4.66 -18.10
N ASN A 90 -9.00 5.17 -17.41
CA ASN A 90 -10.09 5.91 -18.06
C ASN A 90 -9.62 7.22 -18.67
N SER A 91 -8.72 7.95 -17.99
CA SER A 91 -8.15 9.19 -18.49
C SER A 91 -7.30 8.93 -19.74
N ILE A 92 -6.41 7.93 -19.72
CA ILE A 92 -5.62 7.54 -20.88
C ILE A 92 -6.52 7.15 -22.06
N GLY A 93 -7.57 6.36 -21.82
CA GLY A 93 -8.52 5.99 -22.87
C GLY A 93 -9.23 7.20 -23.48
N THR A 94 -9.60 8.18 -22.66
CA THR A 94 -10.18 9.44 -23.12
C THR A 94 -9.17 10.23 -23.97
N THR A 95 -7.93 10.34 -23.51
CA THR A 95 -6.84 11.00 -24.23
C THR A 95 -6.57 10.33 -25.58
N TYR A 96 -6.59 8.99 -25.63
CA TYR A 96 -6.42 8.22 -26.88
C TYR A 96 -7.54 8.47 -27.90
N LEU A 97 -8.79 8.51 -27.43
CA LEU A 97 -9.95 8.81 -28.29
C LEU A 97 -9.87 10.25 -28.81
N ARG A 98 -9.62 11.22 -27.92
CA ARG A 98 -9.52 12.65 -28.27
C ARG A 98 -8.31 12.97 -29.15
N ALA A 99 -7.23 12.19 -29.07
CA ALA A 99 -6.10 12.27 -30.01
C ALA A 99 -6.54 12.04 -31.47
N GLY A 100 -7.64 11.30 -31.69
CA GLY A 100 -8.23 11.10 -33.02
C GLY A 100 -8.85 12.36 -33.64
N PHE A 101 -9.04 13.43 -32.86
CA PHE A 101 -9.55 14.70 -33.39
C PHE A 101 -8.44 15.60 -33.94
N LEU A 102 -7.18 15.26 -33.69
CA LEU A 102 -6.03 16.02 -34.17
C LEU A 102 -5.84 15.80 -35.68
N PRO A 103 -5.07 16.68 -36.37
CA PRO A 103 -4.66 16.40 -37.74
C PRO A 103 -3.94 15.06 -37.83
N GLU A 104 -4.09 14.37 -38.96
CA GLU A 104 -3.75 12.94 -39.12
C GLU A 104 -2.34 12.57 -38.63
N LYS A 105 -1.34 13.41 -38.94
CA LYS A 105 0.06 13.19 -38.53
C LYS A 105 0.21 13.24 -37.01
N GLU A 106 -0.32 14.27 -36.37
CA GLU A 106 -0.24 14.48 -34.92
C GLU A 106 -1.13 13.49 -34.16
N ALA A 107 -2.27 13.09 -34.72
CA ALA A 107 -3.13 12.03 -34.19
C ALA A 107 -2.38 10.70 -34.10
N LEU A 108 -1.73 10.28 -35.19
CA LEU A 108 -0.97 9.04 -35.24
C LEU A 108 0.23 9.07 -34.29
N LEU A 109 0.96 10.19 -34.25
CA LEU A 109 2.10 10.37 -33.34
C LEU A 109 1.66 10.33 -31.86
N SER A 110 0.57 11.01 -31.51
CA SER A 110 0.04 11.03 -30.14
C SER A 110 -0.46 9.65 -29.71
N ARG A 111 -1.20 8.94 -30.59
CA ARG A 111 -1.67 7.58 -30.30
C ARG A 111 -0.52 6.59 -30.08
N ASN A 112 0.55 6.68 -30.88
CA ASN A 112 1.74 5.85 -30.68
C ASN A 112 2.41 6.09 -29.31
N TYR A 113 2.54 7.36 -28.89
CA TYR A 113 3.09 7.66 -27.57
C TYR A 113 2.19 7.20 -26.42
N ILE A 114 0.87 7.25 -26.60
CA ILE A 114 -0.08 6.72 -25.61
C ILE A 114 0.02 5.19 -25.52
N GLU A 115 0.16 4.50 -26.66
CA GLU A 115 0.38 3.05 -26.69
C GLU A 115 1.68 2.66 -25.97
N GLU A 116 2.78 3.36 -26.25
CA GLU A 116 4.07 3.18 -25.56
C GLU A 116 3.92 3.43 -24.06
N TYR A 117 3.17 4.47 -23.67
CA TYR A 117 2.91 4.79 -22.28
C TYR A 117 2.13 3.66 -21.58
N VAL A 118 1.04 3.17 -22.17
CA VAL A 118 0.26 2.06 -21.60
C VAL A 118 1.12 0.80 -21.44
N LEU A 119 1.98 0.49 -22.41
CA LEU A 119 2.92 -0.64 -22.33
C LEU A 119 3.88 -0.52 -21.14
N LEU A 120 4.43 0.66 -20.89
CA LEU A 120 5.31 0.91 -19.73
C LEU A 120 4.57 0.70 -18.40
N ARG A 121 3.27 0.98 -18.37
CA ARG A 121 2.42 0.88 -17.17
C ARG A 121 1.88 -0.53 -16.90
N THR A 122 1.68 -1.35 -17.94
CA THR A 122 1.18 -2.73 -17.80
C THR A 122 2.29 -3.75 -17.59
N GLY A 123 3.55 -3.44 -17.92
CA GLY A 123 4.65 -4.38 -17.74
C GLY A 123 4.81 -4.82 -16.27
N SER A 124 4.97 -6.12 -16.02
CA SER A 124 5.36 -6.66 -14.72
C SER A 124 6.87 -6.47 -14.54
N GLY A 125 7.30 -5.32 -14.04
CA GLY A 125 8.71 -5.02 -13.76
C GLY A 125 9.10 -5.36 -12.34
N GLU A 126 10.36 -5.76 -12.13
CA GLU A 126 10.92 -5.82 -10.80
C GLU A 126 10.90 -4.44 -10.12
N ALA A 127 10.87 -4.41 -8.78
CA ALA A 127 10.86 -3.16 -8.00
C ALA A 127 12.03 -2.21 -8.38
N ASN A 128 13.14 -2.77 -8.88
CA ASN A 128 14.31 -2.01 -9.33
C ASN A 128 14.08 -1.21 -10.63
N GLU A 129 13.05 -1.54 -11.42
CA GLU A 129 12.74 -0.84 -12.68
C GLU A 129 11.74 0.31 -12.51
N VAL A 130 11.12 0.44 -11.34
CA VAL A 130 10.01 1.38 -11.11
C VAL A 130 10.42 2.82 -11.42
N ASN A 131 11.57 3.26 -10.92
CA ASN A 131 12.07 4.61 -11.15
C ASN A 131 12.39 4.85 -12.64
N SER A 132 12.93 3.83 -13.33
CA SER A 132 13.21 3.90 -14.77
C SER A 132 11.91 4.09 -15.55
N ARG A 133 10.86 3.34 -15.21
CA ARG A 133 9.55 3.42 -15.87
C ARG A 133 8.82 4.73 -15.60
N ILE A 134 8.93 5.27 -14.38
CA ILE A 134 8.44 6.61 -14.06
C ILE A 134 9.16 7.64 -14.94
N THR A 135 10.49 7.57 -15.02
CA THR A 135 11.28 8.49 -15.85
C THR A 135 10.90 8.40 -17.33
N GLN A 136 10.74 7.19 -17.87
CA GLN A 136 10.30 6.98 -19.25
C GLN A 136 8.87 7.48 -19.50
N SER A 137 7.97 7.33 -18.52
CA SER A 137 6.60 7.87 -18.59
C SER A 137 6.60 9.39 -18.74
N VAL A 138 7.42 10.08 -17.93
CA VAL A 138 7.57 11.54 -17.98
C VAL A 138 8.07 11.99 -19.36
N VAL A 139 9.04 11.27 -19.95
CA VAL A 139 9.51 11.58 -21.31
C VAL A 139 8.39 11.48 -22.35
N LEU A 140 7.48 10.50 -22.23
CA LEU A 140 6.32 10.40 -23.13
C LEU A 140 5.31 11.51 -22.90
N HIS A 141 5.08 11.91 -21.64
CA HIS A 141 4.22 13.05 -21.31
C HIS A 141 4.76 14.35 -21.91
N GLU A 142 6.07 14.60 -21.82
CA GLU A 142 6.72 15.77 -22.42
C GLU A 142 6.56 15.79 -23.96
N ARG A 143 6.68 14.64 -24.62
CA ARG A 143 6.48 14.52 -26.08
C ARG A 143 5.03 14.78 -26.48
N LEU A 144 4.07 14.23 -25.74
CA LEU A 144 2.63 14.49 -25.94
C LEU A 144 2.32 15.97 -25.74
N TRP A 145 2.82 16.57 -24.65
CA TRP A 145 2.60 17.97 -24.32
C TRP A 145 3.20 18.92 -25.36
N SER A 146 4.44 18.67 -25.79
CA SER A 146 5.08 19.42 -26.88
C SER A 146 4.27 19.37 -28.18
N THR A 147 3.66 18.23 -28.50
CA THR A 147 2.77 18.11 -29.67
C THR A 147 1.53 18.98 -29.51
N ALA A 148 0.92 18.97 -28.32
CA ALA A 148 -0.23 19.80 -27.99
C ALA A 148 0.09 21.31 -28.06
N GLU A 149 1.24 21.74 -27.52
CA GLU A 149 1.70 23.14 -27.59
C GLU A 149 1.91 23.63 -29.02
N GLN A 150 2.54 22.80 -29.87
CA GLN A 150 2.76 23.14 -31.27
C GLN A 150 1.44 23.32 -32.03
N LEU A 151 0.44 22.47 -31.76
CA LEU A 151 -0.89 22.60 -32.32
C LEU A 151 -1.62 23.84 -31.77
N ALA A 152 -1.50 24.12 -30.46
CA ALA A 152 -2.15 25.26 -29.83
C ALA A 152 -1.64 26.59 -30.38
N ARG A 153 -0.34 26.69 -30.68
CA ARG A 153 0.23 27.88 -31.34
C ARG A 153 -0.32 28.11 -32.75
N ARG A 154 -0.72 27.05 -33.46
CA ARG A 154 -1.30 27.14 -34.82
C ARG A 154 -2.81 27.33 -34.80
N HIS A 155 -3.49 26.78 -33.79
CA HIS A 155 -4.95 26.68 -33.70
C HIS A 155 -5.44 27.12 -32.30
N TYR A 156 -5.10 28.35 -31.90
CA TYR A 156 -5.30 28.83 -30.52
C TYR A 156 -6.78 28.93 -30.09
N ASP A 157 -7.72 29.05 -31.02
CA ASP A 157 -9.16 29.16 -30.75
C ASP A 157 -9.94 27.84 -30.97
N SER A 158 -9.26 26.68 -31.02
CA SER A 158 -9.93 25.40 -31.31
C SER A 158 -10.51 24.73 -30.05
N PRO A 159 -11.85 24.61 -29.90
CA PRO A 159 -12.45 23.91 -28.76
C PRO A 159 -12.13 22.41 -28.73
N ILE A 160 -11.93 21.81 -29.91
CA ILE A 160 -11.57 20.40 -30.06
C ILE A 160 -10.16 20.15 -29.50
N LEU A 161 -9.23 21.06 -29.80
CA LEU A 161 -7.87 20.98 -29.26
C LEU A 161 -7.87 21.18 -27.74
N ALA A 162 -8.69 22.10 -27.22
CA ALA A 162 -8.85 22.29 -25.78
C ALA A 162 -9.30 20.99 -25.08
N LEU A 163 -10.25 20.23 -25.66
CA LEU A 163 -10.66 18.93 -25.11
C LEU A 163 -9.51 17.92 -25.08
N TYR A 164 -8.64 17.89 -26.10
CA TYR A 164 -7.48 17.00 -26.09
C TYR A 164 -6.46 17.41 -25.01
N ILE A 165 -6.15 18.70 -24.91
CA ILE A 165 -5.22 19.24 -23.90
C ILE A 165 -5.71 18.93 -22.48
N ASP A 166 -7.00 19.13 -22.23
CA ASP A 166 -7.65 18.85 -20.94
C ASP A 166 -7.50 17.38 -20.54
N ALA A 167 -7.83 16.45 -21.43
CA ALA A 167 -7.66 15.01 -21.16
C ALA A 167 -6.19 14.61 -20.97
N LEU A 168 -5.28 15.20 -21.76
CA LEU A 168 -3.84 14.98 -21.62
C LEU A 168 -3.35 15.47 -20.25
N ASN A 169 -3.80 16.64 -19.80
CA ASN A 169 -3.49 17.17 -18.48
C ASN A 169 -3.95 16.21 -17.38
N ASP A 170 -5.21 15.74 -17.44
CA ASP A 170 -5.74 14.76 -16.48
C ASP A 170 -4.91 13.47 -16.45
N THR A 171 -4.44 12.99 -17.61
CA THR A 171 -3.60 11.80 -17.70
C THR A 171 -2.25 12.00 -16.97
N ILE A 172 -1.65 13.18 -17.13
CA ILE A 172 -0.39 13.55 -16.47
C ILE A 172 -0.61 13.71 -14.96
N ASP A 173 -1.67 14.41 -14.54
CA ASP A 173 -1.99 14.63 -13.12
C ASP A 173 -2.29 13.31 -12.39
N LEU A 174 -3.01 12.39 -13.03
CA LEU A 174 -3.29 11.07 -12.48
C LEU A 174 -2.03 10.20 -12.38
N HIS A 175 -1.10 10.32 -13.33
CA HIS A 175 0.20 9.66 -13.21
C HIS A 175 0.95 10.13 -11.97
N GLU A 176 1.09 11.45 -11.80
CA GLU A 176 1.78 12.04 -10.64
C GLU A 176 1.11 11.63 -9.33
N THR A 177 -0.22 11.68 -9.29
CA THR A 177 -1.00 11.28 -8.12
C THR A 177 -0.80 9.80 -7.78
N ARG A 178 -0.77 8.91 -8.78
CA ARG A 178 -0.51 7.49 -8.59
C ARG A 178 0.92 7.21 -8.11
N VAL A 179 1.92 7.92 -8.66
CA VAL A 179 3.32 7.82 -8.21
C VAL A 179 3.44 8.30 -6.76
N ALA A 180 2.85 9.43 -6.42
CA ALA A 180 2.86 9.96 -5.06
C ALA A 180 2.15 9.02 -4.07
N ALA A 181 1.02 8.43 -4.47
CA ALA A 181 0.32 7.43 -3.67
C ALA A 181 1.14 6.14 -3.49
N GLY A 182 1.92 5.72 -4.49
CA GLY A 182 2.80 4.57 -4.40
C GLY A 182 4.01 4.77 -3.50
N ILE A 183 4.57 5.99 -3.46
CA ILE A 183 5.81 6.30 -2.74
C ILE A 183 5.52 6.82 -1.32
N TYR A 184 4.57 7.75 -1.18
CA TYR A 184 4.37 8.52 0.06
C TYR A 184 3.12 8.15 0.85
N SER A 185 2.11 7.52 0.23
CA SER A 185 0.84 7.21 0.89
C SER A 185 0.89 5.91 1.69
N ARG A 186 1.66 5.92 2.78
CA ARG A 186 1.76 4.83 3.77
C ARG A 186 1.16 5.20 5.11
N VAL A 187 0.89 4.19 5.95
CA VAL A 187 0.58 4.42 7.36
C VAL A 187 1.83 5.04 8.02
N PRO A 188 1.69 6.14 8.78
CA PRO A 188 2.82 6.74 9.47
C PRO A 188 3.53 5.70 10.35
N ALA A 189 4.85 5.58 10.21
CA ALA A 189 5.58 4.51 10.91
C ALA A 189 5.50 4.67 12.44
N THR A 190 5.24 5.88 12.95
CA THR A 190 4.93 6.13 14.37
C THR A 190 3.75 5.30 14.86
N ILE A 191 2.70 5.13 14.05
CA ILE A 191 1.51 4.33 14.39
C ILE A 191 1.86 2.84 14.38
N VAL A 192 2.65 2.38 13.41
CA VAL A 192 3.11 0.98 13.34
C VAL A 192 4.03 0.64 14.51
N ILE A 193 4.95 1.54 14.88
CA ILE A 193 5.81 1.40 16.05
C ILE A 193 4.97 1.36 17.33
N LEU A 194 3.97 2.24 17.46
CA LEU A 194 3.05 2.24 18.60
C LEU A 194 2.27 0.92 18.70
N LEU A 195 1.79 0.38 17.57
CA LEU A 195 1.16 -0.94 17.50
C LEU A 195 2.08 -2.05 17.98
N LEU A 196 3.32 -2.08 17.50
CA LEU A 196 4.31 -3.10 17.87
C LEU A 196 4.66 -3.01 19.37
N LEU A 197 4.94 -1.82 19.88
CA LEU A 197 5.23 -1.60 21.30
C LEU A 197 4.03 -1.92 22.19
N GLY A 198 2.84 -1.45 21.82
CA GLY A 198 1.59 -1.75 22.54
C GLY A 198 1.30 -3.25 22.56
N SER A 199 1.55 -3.94 21.44
CA SER A 199 1.43 -5.40 21.35
C SER A 199 2.40 -6.12 22.26
N MET A 200 3.68 -5.70 22.29
CA MET A 200 4.68 -6.26 23.19
C MET A 200 4.31 -6.03 24.66
N LEU A 201 3.93 -4.81 25.05
CA LEU A 201 3.49 -4.50 26.42
C LEU A 201 2.28 -5.33 26.83
N THR A 202 1.29 -5.44 25.93
CA THR A 202 0.09 -6.25 26.17
C THR A 202 0.44 -7.72 26.35
N MET A 203 1.23 -8.32 25.45
CA MET A 203 1.64 -9.72 25.56
C MET A 203 2.51 -9.98 26.79
N GLY A 204 3.40 -9.05 27.15
CA GLY A 204 4.19 -9.12 28.37
C GLY A 204 3.32 -9.10 29.62
N MET A 205 2.31 -8.23 29.66
CA MET A 205 1.38 -8.14 30.79
C MET A 205 0.45 -9.37 30.88
N VAL A 206 0.00 -9.91 29.74
CA VAL A 206 -0.76 -11.17 29.68
C VAL A 206 0.10 -12.32 30.22
N GLY A 207 1.36 -12.41 29.81
CA GLY A 207 2.32 -13.37 30.34
C GLY A 207 2.52 -13.20 31.85
N TYR A 208 2.75 -11.97 32.29
CA TYR A 208 2.93 -11.62 33.71
C TYR A 208 1.75 -12.05 34.57
N ASN A 209 0.52 -11.75 34.16
CA ASN A 209 -0.69 -12.17 34.86
C ASN A 209 -0.84 -13.71 34.91
N ALA A 210 -0.50 -14.42 33.82
CA ALA A 210 -0.48 -15.88 33.82
C ALA A 210 0.60 -16.47 34.76
N GLY A 211 1.72 -15.76 34.93
CA GLY A 211 2.79 -16.09 35.87
C GLY A 211 2.35 -15.95 37.32
N LEU A 212 1.73 -14.81 37.66
CA LEU A 212 1.21 -14.51 39.00
C LEU A 212 0.17 -15.56 39.44
N THR A 213 -0.82 -15.82 38.60
CA THR A 213 -1.91 -16.76 38.91
C THR A 213 -1.49 -18.23 38.88
N ARG A 214 -0.26 -18.52 38.43
CA ARG A 214 0.28 -19.86 38.15
C ARG A 214 -0.58 -20.72 37.20
N ARG A 215 -1.53 -20.10 36.50
CA ARG A 215 -2.43 -20.77 35.54
C ARG A 215 -1.88 -20.57 34.13
N ARG A 216 -1.13 -21.56 33.63
CA ARG A 216 -0.60 -21.56 32.26
C ARG A 216 -1.61 -22.22 31.32
N SER A 217 -2.16 -21.47 30.37
CA SER A 217 -2.83 -22.02 29.18
C SER A 217 -2.01 -21.70 27.94
N PRO A 218 -1.08 -22.59 27.53
CA PRO A 218 -0.21 -22.33 26.38
C PRO A 218 -1.02 -22.25 25.08
N VAL A 219 -2.12 -23.00 24.97
CA VAL A 219 -3.02 -22.96 23.80
C VAL A 219 -3.64 -21.58 23.65
N THR A 220 -4.20 -21.01 24.72
CA THR A 220 -4.81 -19.67 24.67
C THR A 220 -3.78 -18.59 24.31
N ALA A 221 -2.57 -18.68 24.85
CA ALA A 221 -1.49 -17.75 24.53
C ALA A 221 -1.07 -17.84 23.05
N ILE A 222 -0.89 -19.05 22.52
CA ILE A 222 -0.53 -19.26 21.10
C ILE A 222 -1.61 -18.72 20.17
N VAL A 223 -2.89 -18.97 20.47
CA VAL A 223 -4.01 -18.45 19.67
C VAL A 223 -4.03 -16.92 19.69
N LEU A 224 -3.88 -16.30 20.86
CA LEU A 224 -3.88 -14.84 20.98
C LEU A 224 -2.71 -14.20 20.23
N ILE A 225 -1.50 -14.77 20.39
CA ILE A 225 -0.30 -14.32 19.67
C ILE A 225 -0.49 -14.48 18.16
N GLY A 226 -1.02 -15.63 17.72
CA GLY A 226 -1.26 -15.92 16.31
C GLY A 226 -2.25 -14.94 15.67
N VAL A 227 -3.37 -14.66 16.33
CA VAL A 227 -4.36 -13.68 15.85
C VAL A 227 -3.77 -12.28 15.81
N LEU A 228 -3.10 -11.84 16.88
CA LEU A 228 -2.49 -10.52 16.93
C LEU A 228 -1.42 -10.34 15.84
N ALA A 229 -0.54 -11.33 15.69
CA ALA A 229 0.48 -11.33 14.64
C ALA A 229 -0.14 -11.33 13.24
N ALA A 230 -1.22 -12.09 13.02
CA ALA A 230 -1.92 -12.13 11.74
C ALA A 230 -2.52 -10.77 11.38
N VAL A 231 -3.20 -10.11 12.32
CA VAL A 231 -3.81 -8.79 12.06
C VAL A 231 -2.75 -7.73 11.80
N ILE A 232 -1.67 -7.69 12.59
CA ILE A 232 -0.57 -6.73 12.36
C ILE A 232 0.10 -7.01 11.00
N THR A 233 0.29 -8.28 10.66
CA THR A 233 0.85 -8.66 9.36
C THR A 233 -0.06 -8.24 8.21
N LEU A 234 -1.38 -8.40 8.34
CA LEU A 234 -2.35 -7.98 7.35
C LEU A 234 -2.36 -6.45 7.16
N ILE A 235 -2.22 -5.68 8.25
CA ILE A 235 -2.07 -4.23 8.19
C ILE A 235 -0.83 -3.86 7.39
N ILE A 236 0.31 -4.52 7.64
CA ILE A 236 1.56 -4.30 6.91
C ILE A 236 1.41 -4.70 5.43
N ASP A 237 0.75 -5.83 5.14
CA ASP A 237 0.49 -6.32 3.79
C ASP A 237 -0.35 -5.32 2.99
N LEU A 238 -1.44 -4.81 3.57
CA LEU A 238 -2.27 -3.77 2.97
C LEU A 238 -1.52 -2.46 2.74
N ASP A 239 -0.59 -2.09 3.61
CA ASP A 239 0.16 -0.84 3.48
C ASP A 239 1.26 -0.93 2.40
N ARG A 240 1.71 -2.13 2.04
CA ARG A 240 2.74 -2.33 1.01
C ARG A 240 2.23 -1.96 -0.40
N PRO A 241 2.97 -1.14 -1.16
CA PRO A 241 2.53 -0.68 -2.48
C PRO A 241 2.81 -1.66 -3.63
N GLN A 242 3.86 -2.49 -3.54
CA GLN A 242 4.38 -3.26 -4.69
C GLN A 242 4.66 -4.74 -4.40
N GLY A 243 4.16 -5.27 -3.29
CA GLY A 243 4.37 -6.67 -2.95
C GLY A 243 3.49 -7.06 -1.78
N GLY A 244 3.49 -8.35 -1.45
CA GLY A 244 2.56 -8.90 -0.47
C GLY A 244 1.56 -9.85 -1.11
N PHE A 245 0.57 -10.29 -0.33
CA PHE A 245 -0.53 -11.08 -0.87
C PHE A 245 -1.62 -10.21 -1.48
N LEU A 246 -1.84 -9.03 -0.90
CA LEU A 246 -2.83 -8.06 -1.37
C LEU A 246 -2.19 -7.04 -2.30
N THR A 247 -2.16 -7.35 -3.60
CA THR A 247 -1.61 -6.46 -4.62
C THR A 247 -2.70 -5.65 -5.32
N VAL A 248 -2.38 -4.40 -5.68
CA VAL A 248 -3.27 -3.58 -6.50
C VAL A 248 -3.32 -4.13 -7.94
N SER A 249 -4.49 -4.57 -8.37
CA SER A 249 -4.70 -5.09 -9.72
C SER A 249 -4.38 -4.05 -10.79
N GLN A 250 -3.66 -4.47 -11.83
CA GLN A 250 -3.39 -3.67 -13.02
C GLN A 250 -4.39 -3.93 -14.16
N GLN A 251 -5.46 -4.69 -13.89
CA GLN A 251 -6.42 -5.13 -14.90
C GLN A 251 -7.03 -3.98 -15.71
N PRO A 252 -7.42 -2.82 -15.13
CA PRO A 252 -7.97 -1.72 -15.93
C PRO A 252 -7.03 -1.22 -17.05
N LEU A 253 -5.72 -1.18 -16.78
CA LEU A 253 -4.72 -0.79 -17.77
C LEU A 253 -4.48 -1.89 -18.81
N ILE A 254 -4.57 -3.16 -18.41
CA ILE A 254 -4.48 -4.31 -19.33
C ILE A 254 -5.68 -4.33 -20.27
N ASP A 255 -6.89 -4.11 -19.74
CA ASP A 255 -8.11 -4.04 -20.53
C ASP A 255 -8.05 -2.86 -21.52
N LEU A 256 -7.59 -1.69 -21.06
CA LEU A 256 -7.35 -0.55 -21.92
C LEU A 256 -6.34 -0.86 -23.04
N GLN A 257 -5.22 -1.52 -22.71
CA GLN A 257 -4.22 -1.92 -23.69
C GLN A 257 -4.82 -2.79 -24.80
N GLN A 258 -5.67 -3.75 -24.42
CA GLN A 258 -6.37 -4.61 -25.38
C GLN A 258 -7.35 -3.82 -26.25
N GLN A 259 -8.10 -2.89 -25.65
CA GLN A 259 -9.04 -2.02 -26.38
C GLN A 259 -8.34 -1.12 -27.41
N ILE A 260 -7.20 -0.52 -27.03
CA ILE A 260 -6.38 0.31 -27.92
C ILE A 260 -5.84 -0.54 -29.09
N ALA A 261 -5.28 -1.72 -28.79
CA ALA A 261 -4.75 -2.63 -29.82
C ALA A 261 -5.82 -3.08 -30.82
N GLN A 262 -7.05 -3.36 -30.36
CA GLN A 262 -8.18 -3.69 -31.23
C GLN A 262 -8.56 -2.50 -32.13
N SER A 263 -8.64 -1.29 -31.57
CA SER A 263 -8.97 -0.06 -32.30
C SER A 263 -7.93 0.27 -33.39
N ALA A 264 -6.65 0.08 -33.09
CA ALA A 264 -5.56 0.25 -34.05
C ALA A 264 -5.64 -0.76 -35.21
N SER A 265 -6.09 -1.99 -34.94
CA SER A 265 -6.27 -3.02 -35.96
C SER A 265 -7.45 -2.75 -36.90
N SER A 266 -8.54 -2.17 -36.38
CA SER A 266 -9.71 -1.81 -37.20
C SER A 266 -9.46 -0.61 -38.11
N SER A 267 -8.60 0.34 -37.70
CA SER A 267 -8.28 1.52 -38.50
C SER A 267 -7.37 1.22 -39.71
N LYS A 268 -6.78 0.02 -39.80
CA LYS A 268 -5.92 -0.43 -40.91
C LYS A 268 -6.66 -1.22 -41.99
N LYS A 269 -7.95 -1.52 -41.78
CA LYS A 269 -8.84 -2.15 -42.77
C LYS A 269 -9.65 -1.09 -43.50
#